data_AF-A0AAV3YW31-F1
#
_entry.id   AF-A0AAV3YW31-F1
#
_cell.length_a   1.000
_cell.length_b   1.000
_cell.length_c   1.000
_cell.angle_alpha   90.00
_cell.angle_beta   90.00
_cell.angle_gamma   90.00
#
_symmetry.space_group_name_H-M   'P 1'
#
loop_
_entity.id
_entity.type
_entity.pdbx_description
1 polymer ?
#
loop_
_entity_poly.entity_id
_entity_poly.type
_entity_poly.pdbx_seq_one_letter_code
_entity_poly.pdbx_strand_id
1 'polypeptide(L)'
;MSELTARLVKLGKDIGLEGPELRAFMKEERDREEKREAQERQEKEKKEAQERQEKKKAQERQEKEKKEAQERQEKKEAQERQEKREA
;
A
#
# COMPACT_ATOMS: atom_id res chain seq x y z
N MET A 1 2.01 22.79 -26.48
CA MET A 1 2.29 21.36 -26.72
C MET A 1 3.07 20.83 -25.52
N SER A 2 2.71 19.67 -24.95
CA SER A 2 3.46 19.10 -23.83
C SER A 2 4.82 18.57 -24.29
N GLU A 3 5.82 18.59 -23.41
CA GLU A 3 7.17 18.09 -23.70
C GLU A 3 7.16 16.62 -24.13
N LEU A 4 6.28 15.82 -23.53
CA LEU A 4 6.09 14.40 -23.85
C LEU A 4 5.54 14.21 -25.28
N THR A 5 4.59 15.05 -25.69
CA THR A 5 4.08 15.05 -27.07
C THR A 5 5.20 15.39 -28.06
N ALA A 6 6.04 16.39 -27.74
CA ALA A 6 7.16 16.77 -28.60
C ALA A 6 8.21 15.65 -28.73
N ARG A 7 8.49 14.93 -27.64
CA ARG A 7 9.38 13.75 -27.64
C ARG A 7 8.81 12.60 -28.49
N LEU A 8 7.53 12.28 -28.33
CA LEU A 8 6.88 11.22 -29.12
C LEU A 8 6.80 11.58 -30.62
N VAL A 9 6.53 12.84 -30.95
CA VAL A 9 6.58 13.34 -32.34
C VAL A 9 7.97 13.20 -32.93
N LYS A 10 9.01 13.60 -32.17
CA LYS A 10 10.40 13.48 -32.61
C LYS A 10 10.78 12.01 -32.81
N LEU A 11 10.49 11.16 -31.83
CA LEU A 11 10.82 9.74 -31.88
C LEU A 11 10.14 9.04 -33.06
N GLY A 12 8.85 9.33 -33.29
CA GLY A 12 8.13 8.79 -34.44
C GLY A 12 8.69 9.26 -35.79
N LYS A 13 9.12 10.53 -35.89
CA LYS A 13 9.80 11.03 -37.09
C LYS A 13 11.19 10.40 -37.29
N ASP A 14 11.94 10.16 -36.20
CA ASP A 14 13.26 9.54 -36.24
C ASP A 14 13.21 8.09 -36.75
N ILE A 15 12.06 7.41 -36.60
CA ILE A 15 11.79 6.07 -37.14
C ILE A 15 10.99 6.10 -38.47
N GLY A 16 10.81 7.27 -39.08
CA GLY A 16 10.19 7.43 -40.40
C GLY A 16 8.66 7.41 -40.43
N LEU A 17 7.98 7.53 -39.29
CA LEU A 17 6.52 7.60 -39.25
C LEU A 17 6.04 9.01 -39.63
N GLU A 18 5.07 9.08 -40.54
CA GLU A 18 4.47 10.33 -40.98
C GLU A 18 2.94 10.32 -40.87
N GLY A 19 2.36 11.53 -40.84
CA GLY A 19 0.92 11.77 -40.91
C GLY A 19 0.07 10.84 -40.02
N PRO A 20 -0.72 9.91 -40.61
CA PRO A 20 -1.58 9.01 -39.86
C PRO A 20 -0.84 8.00 -38.98
N GLU A 21 0.34 7.53 -39.39
CA GLU A 21 1.11 6.53 -38.63
C GLU A 21 1.72 7.16 -37.37
N LEU A 22 2.22 8.39 -37.47
CA LEU A 22 2.71 9.14 -36.32
C LEU A 22 1.60 9.41 -35.30
N ARG A 23 0.37 9.67 -35.77
CA ARG A 23 -0.79 9.85 -34.89
C ARG A 23 -1.18 8.55 -34.19
N ALA A 24 -1.14 7.41 -34.89
CA ALA A 24 -1.40 6.10 -34.31
C ALA A 24 -0.35 5.75 -33.24
N PHE A 25 0.93 5.94 -33.55
CA PHE A 25 2.04 5.74 -32.62
C PHE A 25 1.89 6.58 -31.34
N MET A 26 1.61 7.89 -31.48
CA MET A 26 1.40 8.77 -30.33
C MET A 26 0.16 8.40 -29.49
N LYS A 27 -0.86 7.79 -30.11
CA LYS A 27 -2.04 7.32 -29.38
C LYS A 27 -1.70 6.05 -28.60
N GLU A 28 -1.03 5.11 -29.24
CA GLU A 28 -0.63 3.86 -28.61
C GLU A 28 0.32 4.10 -27.42
N GLU A 29 1.30 4.99 -27.55
CA GLU A 29 2.21 5.32 -26.45
C GLU A 29 1.49 5.98 -25.28
N ARG A 30 0.50 6.85 -25.55
CA ARG A 30 -0.35 7.42 -24.50
C ARG A 30 -1.21 6.37 -23.81
N ASP A 31 -1.84 5.47 -24.57
CA ASP A 31 -2.65 4.39 -24.02
C ASP A 31 -1.80 3.43 -23.17
N ARG A 32 -0.54 3.19 -23.57
CA ARG A 32 0.43 2.39 -22.80
C ARG A 32 0.82 3.08 -21.51
N GLU A 33 1.07 4.38 -21.55
CA GLU A 33 1.40 5.18 -20.37
C GLU A 33 0.23 5.22 -19.37
N GLU A 34 -0.99 5.45 -19.86
CA GLU A 34 -2.20 5.43 -19.03
C GLU A 34 -2.42 4.08 -18.35
N LYS A 35 -2.19 2.97 -19.06
CA LYS A 35 -2.25 1.62 -18.48
C LYS A 35 -1.21 1.42 -17.38
N ARG A 36 0.03 1.91 -17.56
CA ARG A 36 1.08 1.81 -16.54
C ARG A 36 0.71 2.64 -15.32
N GLU A 37 0.26 3.89 -15.51
CA GLU A 37 -0.18 4.72 -14.40
C GLU A 37 -1.34 4.09 -13.61
N ALA A 38 -2.31 3.51 -14.31
CA ALA A 38 -3.43 2.82 -13.68
C ALA A 38 -2.96 1.63 -12.85
N GLN A 39 -2.02 0.84 -13.36
CA GLN A 39 -1.42 -0.27 -12.63
C GLN A 39 -0.64 0.21 -11.39
N GLU A 40 0.20 1.24 -11.53
CA GLU A 40 0.95 1.79 -10.40
C GLU A 40 0.02 2.32 -9.30
N ARG A 41 -1.08 2.97 -9.66
CA ARG A 41 -2.09 3.43 -8.70
C ARG A 41 -2.73 2.26 -7.96
N GLN A 42 -3.13 1.21 -8.69
CA GLN A 42 -3.72 0.01 -8.09
C GLN A 42 -2.73 -0.71 -7.16
N GLU A 43 -1.45 -0.80 -7.52
CA GLU A 43 -0.44 -1.43 -6.67
C GLU A 43 -0.18 -0.62 -5.40
N LYS A 44 -0.11 0.70 -5.51
CA LYS A 44 0.01 1.58 -4.33
C LYS A 44 -1.18 1.40 -3.39
N GLU A 45 -2.40 1.37 -3.92
CA GLU A 45 -3.61 1.16 -3.11
C GLU A 45 -3.61 -0.20 -2.41
N LYS A 46 -3.22 -1.26 -3.12
CA LYS A 46 -3.10 -2.61 -2.52
C LYS A 46 -2.08 -2.63 -1.39
N LYS A 47 -0.90 -2.02 -1.61
CA LYS A 47 0.16 -1.96 -0.59
C LYS A 47 -0.30 -1.17 0.63
N GLU A 48 -0.97 -0.04 0.43
CA GLU A 48 -1.52 0.77 1.52
C GLU A 48 -2.59 0.01 2.32
N ALA A 49 -3.48 -0.71 1.64
CA ALA A 49 -4.48 -1.55 2.30
C ALA A 49 -3.84 -2.67 3.13
N GLN A 50 -2.79 -3.30 2.61
CA GLN A 50 -2.02 -4.31 3.34
C GLN A 50 -1.36 -3.72 4.59
N GLU A 51 -0.67 -2.58 4.46
CA GLU A 51 0.00 -1.93 5.59
C GLU A 51 -1.00 -1.52 6.69
N ARG A 52 -2.17 -0.99 6.30
CA ARG A 52 -3.26 -0.67 7.25
C ARG A 52 -3.75 -1.92 7.99
N GLN A 53 -3.91 -3.03 7.28
CA GLN A 53 -4.29 -4.30 7.92
C GLN A 53 -3.23 -4.81 8.89
N GLU A 54 -1.95 -4.74 8.51
CA GLU A 54 -0.85 -5.18 9.38
C GLU A 54 -0.76 -4.33 10.66
N LYS A 55 -0.90 -3.00 10.53
CA LYS A 55 -0.96 -2.09 11.69
C LYS A 55 -2.09 -2.47 12.64
N LYS A 56 -3.29 -2.73 12.11
CA LYS A 56 -4.44 -3.14 12.92
C LYS A 56 -4.17 -4.47 13.64
N LYS A 57 -3.63 -5.47 12.93
CA LYS A 57 -3.27 -6.77 13.54
C LYS A 57 -2.22 -6.63 14.63
N ALA A 58 -1.23 -5.74 14.45
CA ALA A 58 -0.22 -5.48 15.46
C ALA A 58 -0.82 -4.83 16.71
N GLN A 59 -1.72 -3.86 16.55
CA GLN A 59 -2.44 -3.24 17.66
C GLN A 59 -3.30 -4.26 18.42
N GLU A 60 -4.07 -5.09 17.70
CA GLU A 60 -4.88 -6.14 18.32
C GLU A 60 -4.05 -7.14 19.14
N ARG A 61 -2.84 -7.49 18.65
CA ARG A 61 -1.90 -8.33 19.40
C ARG A 61 -1.42 -7.65 20.69
N GLN A 62 -1.00 -6.39 20.58
CA GLN A 62 -0.54 -5.63 21.75
C GLN A 62 -1.64 -5.45 22.80
N GLU A 63 -2.89 -5.22 22.39
CA GLU A 63 -4.01 -5.12 23.33
C GLU A 63 -4.30 -6.45 24.02
N LYS A 64 -4.22 -7.58 23.29
CA LYS A 64 -4.38 -8.91 23.90
C LYS A 64 -3.29 -9.19 24.92
N GLU A 65 -2.02 -8.90 24.60
CA GLU A 65 -0.91 -9.08 25.53
C GLU A 65 -1.07 -8.22 26.80
N LYS A 66 -1.53 -6.97 26.66
CA LYS A 66 -1.82 -6.11 27.81
C LYS A 66 -2.91 -6.68 28.71
N LYS A 67 -4.02 -7.14 28.12
CA LYS A 67 -5.11 -7.78 28.89
C LYS A 67 -4.63 -9.04 29.60
N GLU A 68 -3.88 -9.89 28.92
CA GLU A 68 -3.34 -11.11 29.52
C GLU A 68 -2.37 -10.80 30.68
N ALA A 69 -1.52 -9.77 30.52
CA ALA A 69 -0.64 -9.32 31.60
C ALA A 69 -1.43 -8.81 32.82
N GLN A 70 -2.50 -8.04 32.59
CA GLN A 70 -3.38 -7.56 33.65
C GLN A 70 -4.08 -8.73 34.37
N GLU A 71 -4.66 -9.68 33.63
CA GLU A 71 -5.30 -10.86 34.24
C GLU A 71 -4.33 -11.71 35.06
N ARG A 72 -3.08 -11.87 34.58
CA ARG A 72 -2.03 -12.57 35.34
C ARG A 72 -1.68 -11.83 36.63
N GLN A 73 -1.64 -10.50 36.59
CA GLN A 73 -1.39 -9.68 37.78
C GLN A 73 -2.54 -9.78 38.78
N GLU A 74 -3.79 -9.65 38.32
CA GLU A 74 -4.97 -9.76 39.18
C GLU A 74 -5.05 -11.12 39.88
N LYS A 75 -4.73 -12.22 39.16
CA LYS A 75 -4.65 -13.56 39.76
C LYS A 75 -3.60 -13.64 40.86
N LYS A 76 -2.41 -13.07 40.64
CA LYS A 76 -1.36 -13.03 41.67
C LYS A 76 -1.79 -12.23 42.89
N GLU A 77 -2.36 -11.04 42.69
CA GLU A 77 -2.85 -10.21 43.80
C GLU A 77 -3.98 -10.88 44.57
N ALA A 78 -4.89 -11.59 43.89
CA ALA A 78 -5.95 -12.36 44.53
C ALA A 78 -5.38 -13.51 45.38
N GLN A 79 -4.39 -14.23 44.86
CA GLN A 79 -3.71 -15.30 45.59
C GLN A 79 -2.96 -14.76 46.82
N GLU A 80 -2.20 -13.67 46.68
CA GLU A 80 -1.50 -13.03 47.80
C GLU A 80 -2.46 -12.53 48.88
N ARG A 81 -3.65 -12.03 48.49
CA ARG A 81 -4.69 -11.62 49.45
C ARG A 81 -5.30 -12.81 50.18
N GLN A 82 -5.44 -13.96 49.51
CA GLN A 82 -5.91 -15.18 50.15
C GLN A 82 -4.88 -15.72 51.14
N GLU A 83 -3.61 -15.82 50.73
CA GLU A 83 -2.52 -16.28 51.58
C GLU A 83 -2.38 -15.41 52.85
N LYS A 84 -2.54 -14.08 52.74
CA LYS A 84 -2.54 -13.17 53.90
C LYS A 84 -3.76 -13.27 54.82
N ARG A 85 -4.87 -13.84 54.36
CA ARG A 85 -6.07 -14.08 55.19
C ARG A 85 -6.02 -15.41 55.93
N GLU A 86 -5.23 -16.35 55.42
CA GLU A 86 -5.07 -17.70 55.97
C GLU A 86 -3.84 -17.83 56.90
N ALA A 87 -3.00 -16.79 56.98
CA ALA A 87 -1.85 -16.66 57.88
C ALA A 87 -2.16 -15.82 59.13
#